data_AF-A0A7V2N552-F1
#
_entry.id   AF-A0A7V2N552-F1
#
_cell.length_a   1.000
_cell.length_b   1.000
_cell.length_c   1.000
_cell.angle_alpha   90.00
_cell.angle_beta   90.00
_cell.angle_gamma   90.00
#
_symmetry.space_group_name_H-M   'P 1'
#
loop_
_entity.id
_entity.type
_entity.pdbx_description
1 polymer ?
#
loop_
_entity_poly.entity_id
_entity_poly.type
_entity_poly.pdbx_seq_one_letter_code
_entity_poly.pdbx_strand_id
1 'polypeptide(L)'
;MGKDAASWAGRVRLAALIGGCVAVVLAAVSCGPKDEPAALVAGAEEPLLLLDDEPVALAMADGTDNSRCFVCHINYAQETLSRRHAKAGIGCETCHGASDAHCSDENNITPPEIMFPREQIVAACLECHEQAAMAQIEAHKAVFHPGGAEAKVCTDCHGKDHRLAHRTRRWDRRTGELIEDDSVRMSLPQSLPEP
;
A
#
# COMPACT_ATOMS: atom_id res chain seq x y z
N MET A 1 -34.35 -53.83 23.40
CA MET A 1 -33.12 -54.35 22.76
C MET A 1 -32.30 -53.13 22.38
N GLY A 2 -31.00 -52.97 22.66
CA GLY A 2 -29.95 -53.95 22.96
C GLY A 2 -29.19 -54.30 21.66
N LYS A 3 -27.86 -54.18 21.55
CA LYS A 3 -26.79 -54.00 22.56
C LYS A 3 -25.56 -53.26 22.00
N ASP A 4 -24.77 -52.64 22.89
CA ASP A 4 -23.32 -52.83 23.17
C ASP A 4 -22.38 -53.37 22.06
N ALA A 5 -21.08 -53.03 21.92
CA ALA A 5 -20.20 -51.99 22.51
C ALA A 5 -18.79 -52.08 21.80
N ALA A 6 -17.69 -51.76 22.53
CA ALA A 6 -16.27 -51.71 22.12
C ALA A 6 -15.88 -50.51 21.23
N SER A 7 -15.00 -49.57 21.59
CA SER A 7 -13.92 -49.46 22.61
C SER A 7 -12.63 -50.24 22.32
N TRP A 8 -11.61 -49.55 21.81
CA TRP A 8 -10.21 -50.00 21.80
C TRP A 8 -9.41 -49.14 22.79
N ALA A 9 -8.72 -49.77 23.75
CA ALA A 9 -7.84 -49.06 24.69
C ALA A 9 -6.64 -49.93 25.14
N GLY A 10 -5.43 -49.43 24.92
CA GLY A 10 -4.15 -49.94 25.46
C GLY A 10 -3.16 -48.76 25.56
N ARG A 11 -2.46 -48.39 26.66
CA ARG A 11 -1.98 -49.08 27.89
C ARG A 11 -0.96 -50.20 27.61
N VAL A 12 0.24 -50.30 28.21
CA VAL A 12 1.15 -49.43 29.02
C VAL A 12 2.61 -49.91 28.72
N ARG A 13 3.77 -49.28 29.01
CA ARG A 13 4.33 -48.44 30.12
C ARG A 13 5.16 -47.27 29.51
N LEU A 14 5.62 -46.19 30.16
CA LEU A 14 6.09 -45.85 31.53
C LEU A 14 7.54 -46.26 31.90
N ALA A 15 8.47 -45.32 31.74
CA ALA A 15 9.68 -45.09 32.55
C ALA A 15 10.28 -43.70 32.20
N ALA A 16 11.15 -43.04 32.99
CA ALA A 16 11.11 -42.69 34.42
C ALA A 16 12.34 -41.81 34.76
N LEU A 17 12.14 -40.57 35.27
CA LEU A 17 13.20 -39.62 35.70
C LEU A 17 14.12 -39.17 34.52
N ILE A 18 14.89 -38.08 34.51
CA ILE A 18 15.59 -37.17 35.45
C ILE A 18 15.46 -35.74 34.82
N GLY A 19 15.55 -34.55 35.45
CA GLY A 19 15.93 -34.14 36.79
C GLY A 19 17.04 -33.05 36.74
N GLY A 20 16.71 -31.78 37.03
CA GLY A 20 17.69 -30.74 37.40
C GLY A 20 17.91 -29.55 36.45
N CYS A 21 18.41 -28.46 37.07
CA CYS A 21 19.17 -27.34 36.47
C CYS A 21 18.51 -26.41 35.44
N VAL A 22 17.71 -25.44 35.94
CA VAL A 22 17.61 -24.12 35.29
C VAL A 22 18.92 -23.35 35.52
N ALA A 23 19.70 -23.13 34.47
CA ALA A 23 20.92 -22.33 34.54
C ALA A 23 20.61 -20.84 34.28
N VAL A 24 20.66 -20.01 35.32
CA VAL A 24 20.56 -18.55 35.17
C VAL A 24 21.91 -18.00 34.71
N VAL A 25 21.98 -17.55 33.46
CA VAL A 25 23.18 -16.90 32.91
C VAL A 25 23.21 -15.44 33.37
N LEU A 26 23.96 -15.17 34.45
CA LEU A 26 24.32 -13.81 34.84
C LEU A 26 25.43 -13.29 33.92
N ALA A 27 25.06 -12.43 32.97
CA ALA A 27 26.02 -11.66 32.18
C ALA A 27 26.69 -10.61 33.07
N ALA A 28 27.99 -10.74 33.32
CA ALA A 28 28.75 -9.80 34.14
C ALA A 28 29.00 -8.49 33.37
N VAL A 29 28.55 -7.36 33.92
CA VAL A 29 28.93 -6.03 33.46
C VAL A 29 30.40 -5.81 33.80
N SER A 30 31.24 -5.59 32.78
CA SER A 30 32.63 -5.18 32.95
C SER A 30 32.78 -3.72 32.55
N CYS A 31 32.93 -2.84 33.54
CA CYS A 31 33.23 -1.43 33.30
C CYS A 31 34.73 -1.27 33.06
N GLY A 32 35.14 -1.02 31.81
CA GLY A 32 36.49 -0.51 31.52
C GLY A 32 36.66 0.92 32.06
N PRO A 33 37.84 1.29 32.57
CA PRO A 33 38.12 2.65 33.02
C PRO A 33 38.15 3.64 31.85
N LYS A 34 37.98 4.92 32.19
CA LYS A 34 37.82 6.03 31.25
C LYS A 34 38.95 7.05 31.37
N ASP A 35 39.16 7.77 30.27
CA ASP A 35 39.78 9.09 30.15
C ASP A 35 41.26 9.26 30.55
N GLU A 36 42.10 9.60 29.56
CA GLU A 36 42.87 10.87 29.55
C GLU A 36 43.12 11.30 28.08
N PRO A 37 43.35 12.60 27.80
CA PRO A 37 42.96 13.19 26.50
C PRO A 37 44.08 13.33 25.45
N ALA A 38 43.73 13.09 24.18
CA ALA A 38 44.52 13.52 23.03
C ALA A 38 44.11 14.94 22.59
N ALA A 39 45.07 15.74 22.13
CA ALA A 39 44.88 17.18 21.93
C ALA A 39 44.37 17.60 20.55
N LEU A 40 43.60 18.70 20.57
CA LEU A 40 43.36 19.69 19.51
C LEU A 40 44.12 19.51 18.18
N VAL A 41 43.35 19.26 17.11
CA VAL A 41 43.60 19.84 15.78
C VAL A 41 42.26 20.37 15.26
N ALA A 42 42.25 21.54 14.63
CA ALA A 42 41.06 22.16 14.05
C ALA A 42 41.36 22.69 12.65
N GLY A 43 40.34 22.75 11.78
CA GLY A 43 40.41 23.47 10.51
C GLY A 43 40.77 22.64 9.28
N ALA A 44 39.86 21.78 8.85
CA ALA A 44 39.70 21.39 7.45
C ALA A 44 38.20 21.14 7.19
N GLU A 45 37.51 22.13 6.62
CA GLU A 45 36.08 22.03 6.29
C GLU A 45 35.89 21.26 4.97
N GLU A 46 35.95 19.93 5.04
CA GLU A 46 35.50 19.08 3.95
C GLU A 46 34.00 19.29 3.66
N PRO A 47 33.58 19.37 2.38
CA PRO A 47 32.16 19.42 2.03
C PRO A 47 31.43 18.18 2.56
N LEU A 48 30.27 18.38 3.20
CA LEU A 48 29.40 17.29 3.67
C LEU A 48 28.72 16.56 2.49
N LEU A 49 29.49 15.75 1.78
CA LEU A 49 29.00 14.63 0.96
C LEU A 49 29.13 13.32 1.75
N LEU A 50 28.65 13.34 3.00
CA LEU A 50 28.46 12.13 3.80
C LEU A 50 27.05 11.59 3.56
N LEU A 51 26.85 11.00 2.39
CA LEU A 51 26.01 9.83 2.27
C LEU A 51 26.97 8.65 2.31
N ASP A 52 27.11 8.01 3.46
CA ASP A 52 27.81 6.72 3.54
C ASP A 52 27.11 5.75 2.59
N ASP A 53 27.87 5.10 1.68
CA ASP A 53 27.36 4.16 0.67
C ASP A 53 26.89 2.82 1.27
N GLU A 54 26.41 2.82 2.52
CA GLU A 54 25.54 1.78 3.07
C GLU A 54 24.26 1.74 2.20
N PRO A 55 24.04 0.67 1.40
CA PRO A 55 22.92 0.65 0.49
C PRO A 55 21.63 0.60 1.32
N VAL A 56 20.86 1.70 1.30
CA VAL A 56 19.52 1.73 1.87
C VAL A 56 18.68 0.69 1.14
N ALA A 57 18.59 -0.48 1.75
CA ALA A 57 17.84 -1.62 1.25
C ALA A 57 16.35 -1.28 1.31
N LEU A 58 15.87 -0.58 0.28
CA LEU A 58 14.48 -0.53 -0.12
C LEU A 58 14.08 -1.98 -0.41
N ALA A 59 13.68 -2.69 0.65
CA ALA A 59 13.34 -4.10 0.60
C ALA A 59 12.32 -4.30 -0.52
N MET A 60 12.72 -5.06 -1.54
CA MET A 60 11.90 -5.30 -2.74
C MET A 60 10.50 -5.70 -2.28
N ALA A 61 9.53 -4.83 -2.59
CA ALA A 61 8.22 -4.88 -1.97
C ALA A 61 7.59 -6.25 -2.23
N ASP A 62 7.10 -6.89 -1.18
CA ASP A 62 6.42 -8.17 -1.30
C ASP A 62 5.07 -7.96 -2.01
N GLY A 63 5.07 -8.13 -3.33
CA GLY A 63 3.90 -7.89 -4.17
C GLY A 63 4.20 -7.60 -5.64
N THR A 64 3.17 -7.17 -6.36
CA THR A 64 3.24 -6.75 -7.77
C THR A 64 3.97 -5.42 -7.93
N ASP A 65 4.77 -5.29 -8.99
CA ASP A 65 5.45 -4.03 -9.30
C ASP A 65 4.45 -2.93 -9.69
N ASN A 66 4.73 -1.72 -9.21
CA ASN A 66 3.98 -0.49 -9.46
C ASN A 66 4.92 0.68 -9.76
N SER A 67 6.21 0.41 -9.99
CA SER A 67 7.29 1.38 -10.20
C SER A 67 6.92 2.51 -11.17
N ARG A 68 6.42 2.16 -12.36
CA ARG A 68 5.94 3.09 -13.40
C ARG A 68 4.88 4.08 -12.91
N CYS A 69 3.98 3.67 -12.02
CA CYS A 69 2.94 4.53 -11.45
C CYS A 69 3.53 5.44 -10.36
N PHE A 70 4.48 4.93 -9.58
CA PHE A 70 5.11 5.66 -8.49
C PHE A 70 6.06 6.77 -8.95
N VAL A 71 6.47 6.82 -10.23
CA VAL A 71 7.19 7.96 -10.82
C VAL A 71 6.44 9.28 -10.61
N CYS A 72 5.11 9.29 -10.80
CA CYS A 72 4.27 10.48 -10.61
C CYS A 72 3.35 10.39 -9.38
N HIS A 73 3.08 9.18 -8.87
CA HIS A 73 2.17 8.95 -7.74
C HIS A 73 2.84 8.21 -6.58
N ILE A 74 4.05 8.66 -6.21
CA ILE A 74 4.86 8.09 -5.12
C ILE A 74 4.13 8.00 -3.77
N ASN A 75 3.12 8.84 -3.53
CA ASN A 75 2.27 8.78 -2.34
C ASN A 75 1.54 7.42 -2.20
N TYR A 76 1.24 6.74 -3.30
CA TYR A 76 0.59 5.42 -3.27
C TYR A 76 1.53 4.28 -2.87
N ALA A 77 2.85 4.48 -2.88
CA ALA A 77 3.81 3.48 -2.40
C ALA A 77 3.71 3.25 -0.88
N GLN A 78 3.16 4.20 -0.13
CA GLN A 78 3.06 4.14 1.33
C GLN A 78 1.62 3.88 1.86
N GLU A 79 0.60 4.17 1.06
CA GLU A 79 -0.81 4.13 1.50
C GLU A 79 -1.41 2.72 1.59
N THR A 80 -2.54 2.60 2.27
CA THR A 80 -3.06 1.31 2.77
C THR A 80 -3.71 0.44 1.69
N LEU A 81 -4.39 1.03 0.70
CA LEU A 81 -5.10 0.28 -0.33
C LEU A 81 -4.11 -0.38 -1.29
N SER A 82 -3.27 0.41 -1.97
CA SER A 82 -2.27 -0.07 -2.93
C SER A 82 -1.28 -1.06 -2.30
N ARG A 83 -0.80 -0.82 -1.07
CA ARG A 83 0.12 -1.78 -0.40
C ARG A 83 -0.52 -3.11 -0.04
N ARG A 84 -1.82 -3.14 0.30
CA ARG A 84 -2.53 -4.40 0.56
C ARG A 84 -2.84 -5.17 -0.72
N HIS A 85 -3.17 -4.46 -1.80
CA HIS A 85 -3.40 -5.05 -3.10
C HIS A 85 -2.12 -5.59 -3.73
N ALA A 86 -1.01 -4.84 -3.69
CA ALA A 86 0.28 -5.29 -4.18
C ALA A 86 0.70 -6.61 -3.50
N LYS A 87 0.59 -6.69 -2.16
CA LYS A 87 0.83 -7.91 -1.36
C LYS A 87 -0.04 -9.11 -1.72
N ALA A 88 -1.19 -8.88 -2.36
CA ALA A 88 -2.10 -9.92 -2.85
C ALA A 88 -1.89 -10.24 -4.34
N GLY A 89 -0.86 -9.68 -4.99
CA GLY A 89 -0.61 -9.85 -6.43
C GLY A 89 -1.37 -8.88 -7.34
N ILE A 90 -2.06 -7.88 -6.78
CA ILE A 90 -2.90 -6.92 -7.52
C ILE A 90 -2.16 -5.59 -7.68
N GLY A 91 -1.90 -5.19 -8.93
CA GLY A 91 -1.22 -3.94 -9.26
C GLY A 91 -2.18 -2.76 -9.49
N CYS A 92 -1.64 -1.56 -9.67
CA CYS A 92 -2.41 -0.37 -10.04
C CYS A 92 -3.14 -0.58 -11.36
N GLU A 93 -2.47 -1.19 -12.35
CA GLU A 93 -3.06 -1.49 -13.67
C GLU A 93 -4.27 -2.41 -13.60
N THR A 94 -4.36 -3.31 -12.60
CA THR A 94 -5.49 -4.23 -12.42
C THR A 94 -6.81 -3.48 -12.19
N CYS A 95 -6.74 -2.26 -11.64
CA CYS A 95 -7.91 -1.39 -11.42
C CYS A 95 -7.94 -0.18 -12.37
N HIS A 96 -6.79 0.29 -12.86
CA HIS A 96 -6.67 1.53 -13.65
C HIS A 96 -6.36 1.33 -15.14
N GLY A 97 -6.27 0.09 -15.61
CA GLY A 97 -5.81 -0.26 -16.96
C GLY A 97 -4.29 -0.06 -17.11
N ALA A 98 -3.74 -0.53 -18.23
CA ALA A 98 -2.31 -0.40 -18.53
C ALA A 98 -1.86 1.07 -18.55
N SER A 99 -2.74 1.99 -18.99
CA SER A 99 -2.52 3.43 -18.87
C SER A 99 -1.21 3.94 -19.52
N ASP A 100 -0.73 3.29 -20.58
CA ASP A 100 0.55 3.61 -21.24
C ASP A 100 0.59 5.04 -21.79
N ALA A 101 -0.51 5.54 -22.36
CA ALA A 101 -0.61 6.92 -22.81
C ALA A 101 -0.57 7.94 -21.66
N HIS A 102 -1.15 7.60 -20.51
CA HIS A 102 -1.10 8.44 -19.29
C HIS A 102 0.30 8.48 -18.67
N CYS A 103 0.98 7.33 -18.56
CA CYS A 103 2.37 7.25 -18.08
C CYS A 103 3.36 7.95 -19.02
N SER A 104 3.02 8.11 -20.30
CA SER A 104 3.85 8.78 -21.31
C SER A 104 3.57 10.27 -21.48
N ASP A 105 2.58 10.82 -20.75
CA ASP A 105 2.16 12.22 -20.85
C ASP A 105 2.67 13.05 -19.66
N GLU A 106 3.81 13.70 -19.84
CA GLU A 106 4.45 14.59 -18.85
C GLU A 106 3.60 15.83 -18.49
N ASN A 107 2.62 16.21 -19.31
CA ASN A 107 1.68 17.30 -19.03
C ASN A 107 0.46 16.82 -18.22
N ASN A 108 0.22 15.51 -18.22
CA ASN A 108 -0.87 14.84 -17.51
C ASN A 108 -2.26 15.39 -17.91
N ILE A 109 -2.46 15.63 -19.21
CA ILE A 109 -3.77 15.96 -19.81
C ILE A 109 -4.55 14.71 -20.21
N THR A 110 -3.83 13.61 -20.44
CA THR A 110 -4.35 12.27 -20.72
C THR A 110 -4.78 11.60 -19.40
N PRO A 111 -6.01 11.09 -19.27
CA PRO A 111 -6.45 10.36 -18.09
C PRO A 111 -5.83 8.96 -18.02
N PRO A 112 -5.79 8.32 -16.82
CA PRO A 112 -5.68 6.88 -16.70
C PRO A 112 -6.79 6.17 -17.51
N GLU A 113 -6.49 5.00 -18.04
CA GLU A 113 -7.38 4.22 -18.91
C GLU A 113 -8.71 3.86 -18.23
N ILE A 114 -8.68 3.53 -16.93
CA ILE A 114 -9.87 3.32 -16.12
C ILE A 114 -9.91 4.31 -14.95
N MET A 115 -11.02 5.05 -14.86
CA MET A 115 -11.37 5.86 -13.70
C MET A 115 -12.75 5.44 -13.19
N PHE A 116 -12.92 5.38 -11.86
CA PHE A 116 -14.21 5.01 -11.27
C PHE A 116 -15.03 6.25 -10.89
N PRO A 117 -16.19 6.52 -11.54
CA PRO A 117 -17.24 7.36 -10.99
C PRO A 117 -17.85 6.66 -9.74
N ARG A 118 -18.48 7.43 -8.85
CA ARG A 118 -18.80 6.99 -7.49
C ARG A 118 -19.67 5.72 -7.46
N GLU A 119 -20.65 5.68 -8.34
CA GLU A 119 -21.60 4.60 -8.56
C GLU A 119 -20.98 3.28 -9.03
N GLN A 120 -19.78 3.30 -9.63
CA GLN A 120 -19.09 2.08 -10.11
C GLN A 120 -18.09 1.52 -9.10
N ILE A 121 -17.66 2.30 -8.10
CA ILE A 121 -16.62 1.89 -7.13
C ILE A 121 -17.00 0.60 -6.38
N VAL A 122 -18.26 0.43 -5.98
CA VAL A 122 -18.70 -0.78 -5.26
C VAL A 122 -18.68 -2.00 -6.18
N ALA A 123 -19.08 -1.85 -7.45
CA ALA A 123 -19.06 -2.94 -8.42
C ALA A 123 -17.62 -3.41 -8.71
N ALA A 124 -16.70 -2.47 -8.97
CA ALA A 124 -15.29 -2.78 -9.22
C ALA A 124 -14.62 -3.53 -8.06
N CYS A 125 -14.90 -3.15 -6.80
CA CYS A 125 -14.42 -3.91 -5.65
C CYS A 125 -14.96 -5.35 -5.59
N LEU A 126 -16.18 -5.58 -6.09
CA LEU A 126 -16.84 -6.90 -6.07
C LEU A 126 -16.38 -7.85 -7.19
N GLU A 127 -15.54 -7.39 -8.12
CA GLU A 127 -14.90 -8.26 -9.12
C GLU A 127 -13.91 -9.26 -8.48
N CYS A 128 -13.33 -8.91 -7.33
CA CYS A 128 -12.42 -9.76 -6.56
C CYS A 128 -12.89 -10.02 -5.11
N HIS A 129 -13.70 -9.16 -4.50
CA HIS A 129 -14.18 -9.37 -3.12
C HIS A 129 -15.61 -9.93 -3.07
N GLU A 130 -15.79 -11.05 -2.37
CA GLU A 130 -17.11 -11.67 -2.20
C GLU A 130 -18.05 -10.82 -1.33
N GLN A 131 -19.17 -10.38 -1.91
CA GLN A 131 -20.18 -9.57 -1.20
C GLN A 131 -20.75 -10.29 0.04
N ALA A 132 -21.04 -11.59 -0.07
CA ALA A 132 -21.66 -12.37 0.99
C ALA A 132 -20.75 -12.51 2.23
N ALA A 133 -19.43 -12.65 2.01
CA ALA A 133 -18.43 -12.63 3.08
C ALA A 133 -18.32 -11.23 3.73
N MET A 134 -18.29 -10.16 2.92
CA MET A 134 -18.21 -8.79 3.43
C MET A 134 -19.47 -8.35 4.19
N ALA A 135 -20.66 -8.81 3.79
CA ALA A 135 -21.94 -8.47 4.40
C ALA A 135 -22.14 -9.05 5.82
N GLN A 136 -21.28 -9.97 6.25
CA GLN A 136 -21.23 -10.43 7.65
C GLN A 136 -20.75 -9.33 8.60
N ILE A 137 -20.01 -8.33 8.09
CA ILE A 137 -19.53 -7.17 8.85
C ILE A 137 -20.63 -6.10 8.82
N GLU A 138 -21.19 -5.78 9.99
CA GLU A 138 -22.32 -4.85 10.15
C GLU A 138 -22.10 -3.51 9.43
N ALA A 139 -20.88 -2.96 9.54
CA ALA A 139 -20.50 -1.69 8.92
C ALA A 139 -20.56 -1.69 7.38
N HIS A 140 -20.51 -2.86 6.71
CA HIS A 140 -20.60 -2.95 5.26
C HIS A 140 -22.04 -3.06 4.73
N LYS A 141 -23.01 -3.48 5.56
CA LYS A 141 -24.40 -3.66 5.11
C LYS A 141 -25.01 -2.37 4.53
N ALA A 142 -24.66 -1.21 5.11
CA ALA A 142 -25.06 0.10 4.62
C ALA A 142 -24.45 0.49 3.26
N VAL A 143 -23.34 -0.11 2.85
CA VAL A 143 -22.72 0.08 1.52
C VAL A 143 -23.41 -0.77 0.46
N PHE A 144 -23.93 -1.96 0.84
CA PHE A 144 -24.64 -2.87 -0.05
C PHE A 144 -26.15 -2.59 -0.17
N HIS A 145 -26.69 -1.71 0.66
CA HIS A 145 -28.04 -1.14 0.53
C HIS A 145 -27.99 0.39 0.31
N PRO A 146 -27.40 0.87 -0.81
CA PRO A 146 -27.15 2.30 -1.02
C PRO A 146 -28.42 3.11 -1.30
N GLY A 147 -28.69 4.11 -0.47
CA GLY A 147 -29.73 5.11 -0.68
C GLY A 147 -29.26 6.29 -1.52
N GLY A 148 -29.27 6.16 -2.85
CA GLY A 148 -28.98 7.25 -3.79
C GLY A 148 -27.51 7.71 -3.82
N ALA A 149 -27.25 8.87 -4.43
CA ALA A 149 -25.90 9.35 -4.75
C ALA A 149 -25.01 9.66 -3.53
N GLU A 150 -25.60 9.97 -2.37
CA GLU A 150 -24.89 10.25 -1.12
C GLU A 150 -24.45 8.98 -0.38
N ALA A 151 -24.91 7.79 -0.80
CA ALA A 151 -24.53 6.52 -0.19
C ALA A 151 -23.00 6.35 -0.14
N LYS A 152 -22.49 5.80 0.97
CA LYS A 152 -21.05 5.56 1.15
C LYS A 152 -20.58 4.41 0.27
N VAL A 153 -19.35 4.54 -0.24
CA VAL A 153 -18.68 3.53 -1.06
C VAL A 153 -17.36 3.09 -0.44
N CYS A 154 -16.82 1.95 -0.88
CA CYS A 154 -15.62 1.31 -0.32
C CYS A 154 -14.46 2.29 -0.05
N THR A 155 -14.17 3.17 -1.02
CA THR A 155 -13.06 4.13 -0.94
C THR A 155 -13.26 5.27 0.07
N ASP A 156 -14.48 5.54 0.53
CA ASP A 156 -14.73 6.60 1.53
C ASP A 156 -14.14 6.22 2.90
N CYS A 157 -13.99 4.92 3.17
CA CYS A 157 -13.36 4.38 4.39
C CYS A 157 -11.99 3.74 4.11
N HIS A 158 -11.87 2.93 3.06
CA HIS A 158 -10.65 2.12 2.79
C HIS A 158 -9.67 2.76 1.79
N GLY A 159 -10.11 3.77 1.06
CA GLY A 159 -9.32 4.43 0.01
C GLY A 159 -9.18 5.94 0.23
N LYS A 160 -9.29 6.40 1.48
CA LYS A 160 -9.25 7.82 1.84
C LYS A 160 -8.01 8.52 1.29
N ASP A 161 -6.84 7.92 1.52
CA ASP A 161 -5.54 8.47 1.11
C ASP A 161 -5.13 8.03 -0.31
N HIS A 162 -5.85 7.05 -0.88
CA HIS A 162 -5.79 6.65 -2.29
C HIS A 162 -6.52 7.64 -3.22
N ARG A 163 -7.48 8.43 -2.72
CA ARG A 163 -8.17 9.46 -3.50
C ARG A 163 -7.40 10.78 -3.42
N LEU A 164 -6.69 11.16 -4.50
CA LEU A 164 -6.03 12.49 -4.60
C LEU A 164 -6.97 13.62 -4.16
N ALA A 165 -6.62 14.29 -3.06
CA ALA A 165 -7.40 15.37 -2.44
C ALA A 165 -7.29 16.69 -3.21
N HIS A 166 -6.13 16.94 -3.84
CA HIS A 166 -5.90 18.05 -4.77
C HIS A 166 -5.69 17.50 -6.18
N ARG A 167 -6.16 18.23 -7.20
CA ARG A 167 -6.04 17.87 -8.62
C ARG A 167 -5.87 19.13 -9.46
N THR A 168 -4.81 19.15 -10.27
CA THR A 168 -4.52 20.18 -11.28
C THR A 168 -5.15 19.91 -12.64
N ARG A 169 -5.67 18.70 -12.85
CA ARG A 169 -6.55 18.33 -13.97
C ARG A 169 -7.73 17.50 -13.46
N ARG A 170 -8.93 17.76 -13.97
CA ARG A 170 -10.13 16.96 -13.72
C ARG A 170 -10.70 16.44 -15.03
N TRP A 171 -10.99 15.16 -15.04
CA TRP A 171 -11.69 14.50 -16.12
C TRP A 171 -13.08 14.05 -15.67
N ASP A 172 -14.00 13.92 -16.63
CA ASP A 172 -15.16 13.08 -16.42
C ASP A 172 -14.68 11.63 -16.22
N ARG A 173 -15.16 10.99 -15.16
CA ARG A 173 -14.67 9.66 -14.75
C ARG A 173 -15.26 8.53 -15.58
N ARG A 174 -16.31 8.79 -16.35
CA ARG A 174 -17.03 7.82 -17.20
C ARG A 174 -16.59 7.92 -18.66
N THR A 175 -16.18 9.10 -19.15
CA THR A 175 -15.73 9.30 -20.55
C THR A 175 -14.22 9.52 -20.72
N GLY A 176 -13.51 9.97 -19.67
CA GLY A 176 -12.12 10.40 -19.78
C GLY A 176 -11.92 11.80 -20.35
N GLU A 177 -13.00 12.53 -20.67
CA GLU A 177 -12.95 13.88 -21.21
C GLU A 177 -12.41 14.89 -20.17
N LEU A 178 -11.50 15.78 -20.57
CA LEU A 178 -10.91 16.80 -19.70
C LEU A 178 -11.93 17.94 -19.44
N ILE A 179 -12.30 18.17 -18.19
CA ILE A 179 -13.25 19.19 -17.74
C ILE A 179 -12.55 20.48 -17.29
N GLU A 180 -11.43 20.35 -16.60
CA GLU A 180 -10.71 21.46 -15.96
C GLU A 180 -9.20 21.16 -15.98
N ASP A 181 -8.39 22.15 -16.34
CA ASP A 181 -6.95 22.19 -16.07
C ASP A 181 -6.56 23.50 -15.36
N ASP A 182 -5.38 23.52 -14.75
CA ASP A 182 -4.83 24.67 -14.02
C ASP A 182 -4.13 25.69 -14.94
N SER A 183 -3.97 25.39 -16.22
CA SER A 183 -3.35 26.19 -17.29
C SER A 183 -1.92 26.68 -17.05
N VAL A 184 -1.29 26.33 -15.92
CA VAL A 184 0.05 26.79 -15.48
C VAL A 184 1.17 26.45 -16.48
N ARG A 185 0.97 25.47 -17.36
CA ARG A 185 1.93 25.06 -18.40
C ARG A 185 1.58 25.49 -19.82
N MET A 186 0.45 26.16 -20.05
CA MET A 186 -0.01 26.56 -21.40
C MET A 186 0.64 27.87 -21.87
N SER A 187 1.96 27.84 -22.10
CA SER A 187 2.73 28.97 -22.64
C SER A 187 2.69 29.09 -24.17
N LEU A 188 1.97 28.20 -24.85
CA LEU A 188 1.67 28.28 -26.29
C LEU A 188 0.15 28.25 -26.50
N PRO A 189 -0.45 29.30 -27.10
CA PRO A 189 -1.87 29.30 -27.43
C PRO A 189 -2.14 28.28 -28.55
N GLN A 190 -3.14 27.42 -28.35
CA GLN A 190 -3.67 26.62 -29.44
C GLN A 190 -4.42 27.53 -30.43
N SER A 191 -4.33 27.21 -31.73
CA SER A 191 -4.69 28.08 -32.86
C SER A 191 -3.90 29.40 -32.96
N LEU A 192 -2.79 29.34 -33.70
CA LEU A 192 -2.56 30.37 -34.71
C LEU A 192 -3.54 30.08 -35.88
N PRO A 193 -4.19 31.08 -36.49
CA PRO A 193 -5.01 30.85 -37.67
C PRO A 193 -4.12 30.41 -38.86
N GLU A 194 -4.65 29.50 -39.68
CA GLU A 194 -4.01 29.11 -40.95
C GLU A 194 -4.02 30.27 -41.96
N PRO A 195 -3.02 30.36 -42.86
CA PRO A 195 -2.83 31.49 -43.78
C PRO A 195 -3.74 31.48 -45.03
#